data_AF-A0A9N9U1L8-F1
#
_entry.id   AF-A0A9N9U1L8-F1
#
_cell.length_a   1.000
_cell.length_b   1.000
_cell.length_c   1.000
_cell.angle_alpha   90.00
_cell.angle_beta   90.00
_cell.angle_gamma   90.00
#
_symmetry.space_group_name_H-M   'P 1'
#
loop_
_entity.id
_entity.type
_entity.pdbx_description
1 polymer ?
#
loop_
_entity_poly.entity_id
_entity_poly.type
_entity_poly.pdbx_seq_one_letter_code
_entity_poly.pdbx_strand_id
1 'polypeptide(L)'
;MQDPVYSNRRQAQLVKMAREHGVEHLLPESKKGTAYRLAYRVEHGLRVKGTGVGQSVKGHIHERHMIAKYVSALLSEIAMEDCQTNSKDRMEARRKAMLEMPKLIKTWKRVLNLTQSLVDSHHNPSTLIKRAYHRALLQNHPDKASRSRASSSSSSLSSSTFYSVDQITAAYTVLSSPRDRAAYDASARLSQQHGGGQDDPTSAQFRTGVENVDLDDLPFDEGKDVWYRSCRCGNDRGYVFGEDDLEEVGGEGELMVGCLDCSLWLNVHFAQVDDNDDTAGTYRRLALLCNQVP
;
A
#
# COMPACT_ATOMS: atom_id res chain seq x y z
N MET A 1 -69.48 -17.61 52.13
CA MET A 1 -70.01 -18.62 51.20
C MET A 1 -69.77 -19.96 51.87
N GLN A 2 -70.82 -20.63 52.37
CA GLN A 2 -70.66 -21.90 53.09
C GLN A 2 -70.21 -22.99 52.11
N ASP A 3 -69.34 -23.89 52.56
CA ASP A 3 -69.01 -25.08 51.79
C ASP A 3 -70.24 -25.99 51.61
N PRO A 4 -70.38 -26.65 50.45
CA PRO A 4 -71.50 -27.53 50.21
C PRO A 4 -71.48 -28.71 51.18
N VAL A 5 -72.65 -29.05 51.73
CA VAL A 5 -72.84 -30.16 52.70
C VAL A 5 -72.32 -31.50 52.14
N TYR A 6 -72.42 -31.69 50.83
CA TYR A 6 -71.87 -32.85 50.12
C TYR A 6 -70.67 -32.44 49.29
N SER A 7 -69.53 -33.10 49.51
CA SER A 7 -68.32 -32.89 48.69
C SER A 7 -68.55 -33.29 47.23
N ASN A 8 -67.78 -32.70 46.31
CA ASN A 8 -67.85 -33.01 44.87
C ASN A 8 -67.70 -34.52 44.57
N ARG A 9 -66.92 -35.24 45.39
CA ARG A 9 -66.76 -36.71 45.29
C ARG A 9 -68.05 -37.42 45.66
N ARG A 10 -68.68 -37.05 46.79
CA ARG A 10 -69.92 -37.66 47.26
C ARG A 10 -71.11 -37.35 46.35
N GLN A 11 -71.20 -36.12 45.83
CA GLN A 11 -72.20 -35.75 44.81
C GLN A 11 -72.06 -36.62 43.55
N ALA A 12 -70.84 -36.84 43.06
CA ALA A 12 -70.61 -37.71 41.89
C ALA A 12 -70.98 -39.18 42.16
N GLN A 13 -70.72 -39.69 43.37
CA GLN A 13 -71.09 -41.05 43.76
C GLN A 13 -72.61 -41.23 43.84
N LEU A 14 -73.33 -40.24 44.41
CA LEU A 14 -74.79 -40.24 44.45
C LEU A 14 -75.40 -40.21 43.05
N VAL A 15 -74.90 -39.35 42.16
CA VAL A 15 -75.34 -39.30 40.76
C VAL A 15 -75.07 -40.63 40.05
N LYS A 16 -73.94 -41.28 40.33
CA LYS A 16 -73.62 -42.60 39.75
C LYS A 16 -74.64 -43.67 40.19
N MET A 17 -74.88 -43.80 41.49
CA MET A 17 -75.86 -44.77 42.01
C MET A 17 -77.29 -44.45 41.52
N ALA A 18 -77.68 -43.17 41.53
CA ALA A 18 -78.99 -42.75 41.05
C ALA A 18 -79.19 -43.06 39.56
N ARG A 19 -78.14 -42.96 38.74
CA ARG A 19 -78.18 -43.37 37.34
C ARG A 19 -78.34 -44.89 37.18
N GLU A 20 -77.58 -45.68 37.93
CA GLU A 20 -77.66 -47.16 37.90
C GLU A 20 -79.06 -47.65 38.28
N HIS A 21 -79.75 -46.93 39.17
CA HIS A 21 -81.12 -47.23 39.59
C HIS A 21 -82.21 -46.43 38.86
N GLY A 22 -81.87 -45.63 37.83
CA GLY A 22 -82.83 -44.85 37.04
C GLY A 22 -83.52 -43.68 37.78
N VAL A 23 -83.07 -43.33 38.98
CA VAL A 23 -83.64 -42.27 39.84
C VAL A 23 -82.87 -40.96 39.77
N GLU A 24 -82.06 -40.75 38.72
CA GLU A 24 -81.25 -39.53 38.56
C GLU A 24 -82.08 -38.24 38.50
N HIS A 25 -83.29 -38.30 37.93
CA HIS A 25 -84.19 -37.15 37.82
C HIS A 25 -84.75 -36.65 39.17
N LEU A 26 -84.68 -37.48 40.23
CA LEU A 26 -85.12 -37.12 41.58
C LEU A 26 -84.05 -36.35 42.37
N LEU A 27 -82.79 -36.38 41.90
CA LEU A 27 -81.72 -35.62 42.53
C LEU A 27 -81.81 -34.14 42.13
N PRO A 28 -81.43 -33.22 43.03
CA PRO A 28 -81.36 -31.80 42.68
C PRO A 28 -80.33 -31.56 41.57
N GLU A 29 -80.56 -30.52 40.77
CA GLU A 29 -79.64 -30.11 39.71
C GLU A 29 -78.23 -29.87 40.26
N SER A 30 -77.25 -30.54 39.67
CA SER A 30 -75.87 -30.45 40.12
C SER A 30 -74.91 -30.41 38.94
N LYS A 31 -73.75 -29.79 39.17
CA LYS A 31 -72.64 -29.75 38.20
C LYS A 31 -72.13 -31.14 37.80
N LYS A 32 -72.48 -32.18 38.57
CA LYS A 32 -72.10 -33.59 38.34
C LYS A 32 -73.20 -34.40 37.64
N GLY A 33 -74.40 -33.85 37.46
CA GLY A 33 -75.50 -34.48 36.72
C GLY A 33 -75.14 -34.80 35.27
N THR A 34 -75.80 -35.80 34.68
CA THR A 34 -75.57 -36.21 33.29
C THR A 34 -76.05 -35.14 32.32
N ALA A 35 -77.28 -34.65 32.51
CA ALA A 35 -77.88 -33.62 31.66
C ALA A 35 -77.05 -32.33 31.66
N TYR A 36 -76.68 -31.84 32.85
CA TYR A 36 -75.86 -30.64 32.98
C TYR A 36 -74.50 -30.78 32.28
N ARG A 37 -73.79 -31.90 32.48
CA ARG A 37 -72.48 -32.12 31.83
C ARG A 37 -72.57 -32.22 30.31
N LEU A 38 -73.65 -32.80 29.79
CA LEU A 38 -73.88 -32.92 28.36
C LEU A 38 -74.18 -31.55 27.75
N ALA A 39 -75.14 -30.81 28.34
CA ALA A 39 -75.49 -29.46 27.92
C ALA A 39 -74.26 -28.53 27.95
N TYR A 40 -73.50 -28.56 29.04
CA TYR A 40 -72.28 -27.76 29.19
C TYR A 40 -71.23 -28.10 28.13
N ARG A 41 -71.06 -29.39 27.79
CA ARG A 41 -70.12 -29.83 26.75
C ARG A 41 -70.57 -29.42 25.34
N VAL A 42 -71.87 -29.49 25.05
CA VAL A 42 -72.43 -29.06 23.76
C VAL A 42 -72.28 -27.56 23.59
N GLU A 43 -72.60 -26.78 24.63
CA GLU A 43 -72.52 -25.32 24.61
C GLU A 43 -71.08 -24.82 24.53
N HIS A 44 -70.16 -25.40 25.32
CA HIS A 44 -68.79 -24.88 25.47
C HIS A 44 -67.73 -25.60 24.62
N GLY A 45 -68.04 -26.78 24.07
CA GLY A 45 -67.12 -27.57 23.26
C GLY A 45 -65.87 -28.07 23.99
N LEU A 46 -64.90 -28.59 23.22
CA LEU A 46 -63.58 -28.93 23.74
C LEU A 46 -62.76 -27.65 23.92
N ARG A 47 -62.21 -27.45 25.12
CA ARG A 47 -61.48 -26.22 25.49
C ARG A 47 -60.05 -26.50 25.97
N VAL A 48 -59.50 -27.65 25.61
CA VAL A 48 -58.11 -28.01 25.91
C VAL A 48 -57.18 -27.12 25.08
N LYS A 49 -56.10 -26.61 25.67
CA LYS A 49 -55.14 -25.78 24.93
C LYS A 49 -54.58 -26.57 23.74
N GLY A 50 -54.58 -25.95 22.56
CA GLY A 50 -54.08 -26.53 21.31
C GLY A 50 -55.13 -27.30 20.49
N THR A 51 -55.99 -28.10 21.11
CA THR A 51 -57.01 -28.92 20.42
C THR A 51 -58.44 -28.44 20.60
N GLY A 52 -58.65 -27.44 21.46
CA GLY A 52 -59.95 -26.83 21.66
C GLY A 52 -60.40 -26.04 20.43
N VAL A 53 -61.71 -25.86 20.31
CA VAL A 53 -62.30 -25.11 19.20
C VAL A 53 -61.73 -23.68 19.19
N GLY A 54 -61.20 -23.26 18.04
CA GLY A 54 -60.57 -21.94 17.88
C GLY A 54 -59.16 -21.80 18.49
N GLN A 55 -58.53 -22.90 18.92
CA GLN A 55 -57.14 -22.92 19.36
C GLN A 55 -56.24 -23.56 18.30
N SER A 56 -54.98 -23.11 18.22
CA SER A 56 -53.96 -23.68 17.34
C SER A 56 -52.89 -24.39 18.15
N VAL A 57 -52.34 -25.47 17.59
CA VAL A 57 -51.22 -26.21 18.18
C VAL A 57 -49.93 -25.40 17.99
N LYS A 58 -49.13 -25.26 19.05
CA LYS A 58 -47.86 -24.51 19.04
C LYS A 58 -46.78 -25.13 18.13
N GLY A 59 -46.94 -26.39 17.73
CA GLY A 59 -45.95 -27.19 17.00
C GLY A 59 -44.74 -27.56 17.86
N HIS A 60 -43.93 -28.51 17.39
CA HIS A 60 -42.66 -28.86 18.03
C HIS A 60 -41.58 -27.82 17.71
N ILE A 61 -40.51 -27.79 18.51
CA ILE A 61 -39.40 -26.83 18.31
C ILE A 61 -38.79 -27.00 16.90
N HIS A 62 -38.63 -28.24 16.43
CA HIS A 62 -38.03 -28.51 15.13
C HIS A 62 -38.92 -28.02 13.97
N GLU A 63 -40.24 -28.22 14.05
CA GLU A 63 -41.21 -27.74 13.05
C GLU A 63 -41.13 -26.21 12.92
N ARG A 64 -41.11 -25.49 14.05
CA ARG A 64 -41.06 -24.02 14.06
C ARG A 64 -39.78 -23.43 13.48
N HIS A 65 -38.64 -24.10 13.66
CA HIS A 65 -37.35 -23.60 13.20
C HIS A 65 -36.93 -24.14 11.83
N MET A 66 -37.68 -25.08 11.25
CA MET A 66 -37.32 -25.74 10.00
C MET A 66 -37.13 -24.73 8.85
N ILE A 67 -38.12 -23.85 8.65
CA ILE A 67 -38.07 -22.82 7.60
C ILE A 67 -36.89 -21.87 7.82
N ALA A 68 -36.72 -21.38 9.05
CA ALA A 68 -35.62 -20.47 9.37
C ALA A 68 -34.24 -21.10 9.12
N LYS A 69 -34.08 -22.39 9.46
CA LYS A 69 -32.82 -23.12 9.20
C LYS A 69 -32.54 -23.25 7.70
N TYR A 70 -33.54 -23.61 6.89
CA TYR A 70 -33.36 -23.71 5.43
C TYR A 70 -33.08 -22.37 4.77
N VAL A 71 -33.82 -21.31 5.17
CA VAL A 71 -33.57 -19.96 4.65
C VAL A 71 -32.18 -19.46 5.05
N SER A 72 -31.77 -19.68 6.30
CA SER A 72 -30.42 -19.31 6.75
C SER A 72 -29.32 -20.07 6.00
N ALA A 73 -29.53 -21.34 5.67
CA ALA A 73 -28.58 -22.13 4.88
C ALA A 73 -28.47 -21.57 3.46
N LEU A 74 -29.59 -21.31 2.79
CA LEU A 74 -29.62 -20.73 1.44
C LEU A 74 -28.98 -19.34 1.39
N LEU A 75 -29.28 -18.48 2.37
CA LEU A 75 -28.65 -17.15 2.46
C LEU A 75 -27.14 -17.23 2.71
N SER A 76 -26.68 -18.23 3.48
CA SER A 76 -25.25 -18.43 3.69
C SER A 76 -24.51 -18.87 2.42
N GLU A 77 -25.15 -19.66 1.57
CA GLU A 77 -24.60 -20.05 0.26
C GLU A 77 -24.43 -18.84 -0.66
N ILE A 78 -25.46 -17.99 -0.76
CA ILE A 78 -25.41 -16.75 -1.55
C ILE A 78 -24.32 -15.80 -1.02
N ALA A 79 -24.23 -15.62 0.29
CA ALA A 79 -23.24 -14.72 0.90
C ALA A 79 -21.78 -15.17 0.70
N MET A 80 -21.53 -16.48 0.52
CA MET A 80 -20.19 -17.00 0.25
C MET A 80 -19.69 -16.63 -1.16
N GLU A 81 -20.57 -16.53 -2.15
CA GLU A 81 -20.22 -16.10 -3.50
C GLU A 81 -19.83 -14.62 -3.54
N ASP A 82 -20.58 -13.76 -2.85
CA ASP A 82 -20.29 -12.31 -2.74
C ASP A 82 -19.01 -12.02 -1.94
N CYS A 83 -18.67 -12.84 -0.95
CA CYS A 83 -17.43 -12.69 -0.19
C CYS A 83 -16.19 -13.02 -1.04
N GLN A 84 -16.28 -14.03 -1.93
CA GLN A 84 -15.18 -14.40 -2.82
C GLN A 84 -14.93 -13.36 -3.92
N THR A 85 -15.98 -12.79 -4.51
CA THR A 85 -15.85 -11.74 -5.54
C THR A 85 -15.25 -10.47 -4.95
N ASN A 86 -15.76 -10.01 -3.80
CA ASN A 86 -15.26 -8.81 -3.12
C ASN A 86 -13.81 -8.97 -2.62
N SER A 87 -13.43 -10.18 -2.16
CA SER A 87 -12.04 -10.49 -1.82
C SER A 87 -11.12 -10.49 -3.05
N LYS A 88 -11.57 -11.03 -4.19
CA LYS A 88 -10.79 -11.00 -5.45
C LYS A 88 -10.61 -9.58 -5.97
N ASP A 89 -11.67 -8.77 -5.97
CA ASP A 89 -11.61 -7.37 -6.43
C ASP A 89 -10.71 -6.51 -5.54
N ARG A 90 -10.76 -6.71 -4.21
CA ARG A 90 -9.87 -6.05 -3.26
C ARG A 90 -8.41 -6.48 -3.42
N MET A 91 -8.17 -7.76 -3.72
CA MET A 91 -6.81 -8.27 -3.99
C MET A 91 -6.29 -7.77 -5.33
N GLU A 92 -7.12 -7.68 -6.36
CA GLU A 92 -6.76 -7.14 -7.68
C GLU A 92 -6.53 -5.63 -7.62
N ALA A 93 -7.34 -4.89 -6.86
CA ALA A 93 -7.12 -3.46 -6.59
C ALA A 93 -5.80 -3.23 -5.83
N ARG A 94 -5.48 -4.08 -4.85
CA ARG A 94 -4.19 -4.06 -4.15
C ARG A 94 -3.03 -4.41 -5.08
N ARG A 95 -3.18 -5.42 -5.95
CA ARG A 95 -2.19 -5.82 -6.95
C ARG A 95 -1.93 -4.69 -7.94
N LYS A 96 -2.99 -4.06 -8.47
CA LYS A 96 -2.92 -2.89 -9.35
C LYS A 96 -2.24 -1.70 -8.65
N ALA A 97 -2.62 -1.41 -7.41
CA ALA A 97 -1.97 -0.37 -6.62
C ALA A 97 -0.47 -0.67 -6.39
N MET A 98 -0.09 -1.92 -6.10
CA MET A 98 1.32 -2.30 -5.97
C MET A 98 2.11 -2.24 -7.28
N LEU A 99 1.47 -2.49 -8.43
CA LEU A 99 2.08 -2.39 -9.76
C LEU A 99 2.20 -0.94 -10.25
N GLU A 100 1.22 -0.09 -9.92
CA GLU A 100 1.20 1.32 -10.31
C GLU A 100 1.98 2.22 -9.36
N MET A 101 2.06 1.88 -8.07
CA MET A 101 2.81 2.64 -7.07
C MET A 101 4.26 2.90 -7.53
N PRO A 102 5.11 1.90 -7.87
CA PRO A 102 6.50 2.13 -8.28
C PRO A 102 6.66 2.99 -9.54
N LYS A 103 5.69 2.91 -10.47
CA LYS A 103 5.70 3.68 -11.72
C LYS A 103 5.37 5.15 -11.44
N LEU A 104 4.34 5.42 -10.64
CA LEU A 104 4.01 6.78 -10.14
C LEU A 104 5.15 7.35 -9.27
N ILE A 105 5.78 6.49 -8.48
CA ILE A 105 6.88 6.81 -7.57
C ILE A 105 8.12 7.33 -8.33
N LYS A 106 8.57 6.66 -9.40
CA LYS A 106 9.66 7.16 -10.27
C LYS A 106 9.29 8.49 -10.93
N THR A 107 8.00 8.73 -11.21
CA THR A 107 7.57 10.03 -11.77
C THR A 107 7.67 11.15 -10.73
N TRP A 108 7.38 10.92 -9.45
CA TRP A 108 7.36 12.00 -8.45
C TRP A 108 8.72 12.63 -8.18
N LYS A 109 9.79 11.84 -8.09
CA LYS A 109 11.17 12.35 -7.96
C LYS A 109 11.62 13.10 -9.22
N ARG A 110 11.15 12.66 -10.40
CA ARG A 110 11.38 13.33 -11.69
C ARG A 110 10.57 14.64 -11.83
N VAL A 111 9.34 14.67 -11.31
CA VAL A 111 8.46 15.86 -11.30
C VAL A 111 9.07 16.98 -10.46
N LEU A 112 9.62 16.64 -9.29
CA LEU A 112 10.25 17.62 -8.42
C LEU A 112 11.76 17.81 -8.70
N ASN A 113 12.34 17.10 -9.67
CA ASN A 113 13.78 17.09 -9.97
C ASN A 113 14.66 16.89 -8.72
N LEU A 114 14.32 15.90 -7.88
CA LEU A 114 15.06 15.55 -6.66
C LEU A 114 15.70 14.17 -6.81
N THR A 115 17.02 14.09 -6.59
CA THR A 115 17.76 12.82 -6.52
C THR A 115 17.76 12.28 -5.09
N GLN A 116 17.87 10.95 -4.93
CA GLN A 116 17.86 10.31 -3.61
C GLN A 116 19.00 10.83 -2.71
N SER A 117 20.22 10.94 -3.26
CA SER A 117 21.38 11.40 -2.49
C SER A 117 21.19 12.83 -1.98
N LEU A 118 20.61 13.72 -2.79
CA LEU A 118 20.37 15.12 -2.40
C LEU A 118 19.40 15.25 -1.21
N VAL A 119 18.42 14.36 -1.13
CA VAL A 119 17.43 14.34 -0.06
C VAL A 119 17.98 13.72 1.23
N ASP A 120 18.91 12.76 1.10
CA ASP A 120 19.52 12.05 2.22
C ASP A 120 20.68 12.84 2.84
N SER A 121 21.44 13.60 2.04
CA SER A 121 22.56 14.44 2.52
C SER A 121 22.13 15.74 3.21
N HIS A 122 20.86 16.15 3.07
CA HIS A 122 20.39 17.43 3.60
C HIS A 122 19.82 17.31 5.03
N HIS A 123 20.37 18.09 5.96
CA HIS A 123 19.98 18.10 7.39
C HIS A 123 18.48 18.38 7.64
N ASN A 124 17.79 19.03 6.68
CA ASN A 124 16.34 19.28 6.74
C ASN A 124 15.68 18.97 5.38
N PRO A 125 15.23 17.74 5.11
CA PRO A 125 14.72 17.36 3.79
C PRO A 125 13.37 18.02 3.45
N SER A 126 12.58 18.38 4.45
CA SER A 126 11.25 19.00 4.26
C SER A 126 11.33 20.41 3.65
N THR A 127 12.36 21.20 3.99
CA THR A 127 12.56 22.55 3.44
C THR A 127 13.03 22.49 1.99
N LEU A 128 13.91 21.53 1.68
CA LEU A 128 14.35 21.23 0.31
C LEU A 128 13.17 20.80 -0.57
N ILE A 129 12.32 19.90 -0.08
CA ILE A 129 11.13 19.42 -0.79
C ILE A 129 10.11 20.55 -1.01
N LYS A 130 9.90 21.43 -0.02
CA LYS A 130 9.05 22.63 -0.15
C LYS A 130 9.59 23.61 -1.21
N ARG A 131 10.90 23.86 -1.20
CA ARG A 131 11.56 24.71 -2.21
C ARG A 131 11.43 24.08 -3.61
N ALA A 132 11.59 22.76 -3.71
CA ALA A 132 11.43 22.00 -4.94
C ALA A 132 9.98 22.02 -5.48
N TYR A 133 9.00 21.95 -4.59
CA TYR A 133 7.58 22.12 -4.92
C TYR A 133 7.28 23.52 -5.45
N HIS A 134 7.78 24.56 -4.77
CA HIS A 134 7.55 25.94 -5.18
C HIS A 134 8.18 26.25 -6.54
N ARG A 135 9.41 25.78 -6.82
CA ARG A 135 10.01 25.92 -8.16
C ARG A 135 9.22 25.17 -9.23
N ALA A 136 8.72 23.95 -8.92
CA ALA A 136 7.99 23.13 -9.89
C ALA A 136 6.66 23.78 -10.29
N LEU A 137 5.94 24.36 -9.32
CA LEU A 137 4.73 25.13 -9.59
C LEU A 137 5.01 26.38 -10.43
N LEU A 138 6.08 27.12 -10.14
CA LEU A 138 6.43 28.34 -10.88
C LEU A 138 6.89 28.04 -12.32
N GLN A 139 7.54 26.89 -12.55
CA GLN A 139 7.95 26.44 -13.87
C GLN A 139 6.77 25.89 -14.70
N ASN A 140 5.80 25.24 -14.05
CA ASN A 140 4.66 24.60 -14.71
C ASN A 140 3.34 25.39 -14.58
N HIS A 141 3.42 26.67 -14.18
CA HIS A 141 2.24 27.52 -14.07
C HIS A 141 1.58 27.71 -15.46
N PRO A 142 0.25 27.58 -15.59
CA PRO A 142 -0.45 27.65 -16.89
C PRO A 142 -0.26 28.99 -17.62
N ASP A 143 0.02 30.06 -16.88
CA ASP A 143 0.30 31.41 -17.44
C ASP A 143 1.70 31.55 -18.09
N LYS A 144 2.64 30.64 -17.78
CA LYS A 144 3.96 30.54 -18.46
C LYS A 144 3.96 29.49 -19.57
N ALA A 145 3.16 28.42 -19.44
CA ALA A 145 2.99 27.39 -20.45
C ALA A 145 2.34 27.92 -21.75
N SER A 146 1.57 29.01 -21.66
CA SER A 146 1.03 29.73 -22.82
C SER A 146 2.12 30.51 -23.60
N ARG A 147 3.14 31.03 -22.90
CA ARG A 147 4.23 31.82 -23.48
C ARG A 147 5.31 30.95 -24.15
N SER A 148 5.57 29.75 -23.64
CA SER A 148 6.53 28.80 -24.25
C SER A 148 6.04 28.14 -25.54
N ARG A 149 4.74 28.20 -25.84
CA ARG A 149 4.15 27.71 -27.10
C ARG A 149 4.31 28.67 -28.29
N ALA A 150 4.59 29.95 -28.03
CA ALA A 150 4.69 30.99 -29.05
C ALA A 150 6.12 31.27 -29.54
N SER A 151 7.14 30.60 -28.98
CA SER A 151 8.54 30.87 -29.25
C SER A 151 9.33 29.57 -29.48
N SER A 152 8.94 28.80 -30.50
CA SER A 152 9.68 27.59 -30.90
C SER A 152 10.25 27.73 -32.31
N SER A 153 11.41 28.36 -32.41
CA SER A 153 12.31 28.24 -33.55
C SER A 153 13.76 28.31 -33.06
N SER A 154 14.25 27.22 -32.46
CA SER A 154 15.60 26.62 -32.65
C SER A 154 16.05 25.79 -31.45
N SER A 155 16.33 24.51 -31.73
CA SER A 155 17.29 23.58 -31.10
C SER A 155 17.31 23.37 -29.58
N SER A 156 16.84 22.20 -29.13
CA SER A 156 17.67 21.12 -28.51
C SER A 156 16.81 20.10 -27.74
N LEU A 157 17.17 18.82 -27.87
CA LEU A 157 16.38 17.63 -27.54
C LEU A 157 16.35 17.31 -26.03
N SER A 158 15.93 18.24 -25.19
CA SER A 158 15.56 17.94 -23.81
C SER A 158 14.04 17.79 -23.74
N SER A 159 13.56 16.60 -23.40
CA SER A 159 12.12 16.33 -23.19
C SER A 159 11.59 17.24 -22.09
N SER A 160 11.14 18.44 -22.47
CA SER A 160 10.46 19.40 -21.60
C SER A 160 9.16 18.76 -21.13
N THR A 161 9.27 17.96 -20.08
CA THR A 161 8.16 17.22 -19.50
C THR A 161 7.41 18.21 -18.63
N PHE A 162 6.40 18.87 -19.21
CA PHE A 162 5.49 19.72 -18.46
C PHE A 162 4.62 18.82 -17.57
N TYR A 163 4.55 19.14 -16.27
CA TYR A 163 3.75 18.39 -15.30
C TYR A 163 2.52 19.19 -14.89
N SER A 164 1.39 18.51 -14.67
CA SER A 164 0.19 19.19 -14.18
C SER A 164 0.34 19.60 -12.71
N VAL A 165 -0.36 20.66 -12.30
CA VAL A 165 -0.38 21.13 -10.91
C VAL A 165 -0.82 20.02 -9.95
N ASP A 166 -1.74 19.16 -10.37
CA ASP A 166 -2.20 18.00 -9.59
C ASP A 166 -1.09 16.97 -9.37
N GLN A 167 -0.26 16.69 -10.39
CA GLN A 167 0.88 15.79 -10.29
C GLN A 167 1.97 16.34 -9.36
N ILE A 168 2.23 17.65 -9.43
CA ILE A 168 3.21 18.34 -8.58
C ILE A 168 2.75 18.33 -7.11
N THR A 169 1.45 18.54 -6.89
CA THR A 169 0.84 18.54 -5.55
C THR A 169 0.83 17.13 -4.96
N ALA A 170 0.47 16.12 -5.74
CA ALA A 170 0.52 14.72 -5.31
C ALA A 170 1.96 14.25 -5.01
N ALA A 171 2.95 14.68 -5.78
CA ALA A 171 4.36 14.38 -5.49
C ALA A 171 4.82 15.01 -4.17
N TYR A 172 4.41 16.24 -3.90
CA TYR A 172 4.73 16.94 -2.65
C TYR A 172 4.08 16.28 -1.43
N THR A 173 2.81 15.87 -1.49
CA THR A 173 2.14 15.23 -0.35
C THR A 173 2.87 13.98 0.10
N VAL A 174 3.26 13.12 -0.84
CA VAL A 174 4.00 11.89 -0.55
C VAL A 174 5.41 12.16 -0.01
N LEU A 175 6.15 13.12 -0.60
CA LEU A 175 7.53 13.39 -0.21
C LEU A 175 7.65 14.26 1.06
N SER A 176 6.60 15.00 1.42
CA SER A 176 6.59 15.90 2.59
C SER A 176 6.60 15.19 3.94
N SER A 177 6.09 13.95 3.99
CA SER A 177 5.94 13.16 5.21
C SER A 177 7.11 12.16 5.33
N PRO A 178 7.87 12.14 6.46
CA PRO A 178 9.01 11.23 6.61
C PRO A 178 8.61 9.76 6.54
N ARG A 179 7.42 9.41 7.03
CA ARG A 179 6.89 8.04 7.02
C ARG A 179 6.50 7.59 5.62
N ASP A 180 5.83 8.45 4.85
CA ASP A 180 5.42 8.13 3.48
C ASP A 180 6.63 8.10 2.54
N ARG A 181 7.62 8.97 2.78
CA ARG A 181 8.94 8.93 2.12
C ARG A 181 9.71 7.64 2.42
N ALA A 182 9.78 7.22 3.69
CA ALA A 182 10.47 5.98 4.05
C ALA A 182 9.77 4.74 3.46
N ALA A 183 8.43 4.72 3.47
CA ALA A 183 7.65 3.66 2.82
C ALA A 183 7.87 3.64 1.31
N TYR A 184 7.94 4.83 0.67
CA TYR A 184 8.33 4.99 -0.73
C TYR A 184 9.73 4.41 -0.98
N ASP A 185 10.73 4.78 -0.18
CA ASP A 185 12.14 4.41 -0.43
C ASP A 185 12.34 2.91 -0.24
N ALA A 186 11.66 2.32 0.75
CA ALA A 186 11.61 0.86 0.93
C ALA A 186 10.96 0.15 -0.28
N SER A 187 9.83 0.65 -0.80
CA SER A 187 9.14 0.07 -1.96
C SER A 187 9.94 0.19 -3.26
N ALA A 188 10.71 1.27 -3.43
CA ALA A 188 11.58 1.49 -4.58
C ALA A 188 12.76 0.50 -4.58
N ARG A 189 13.38 0.26 -3.42
CA ARG A 189 14.47 -0.72 -3.26
C ARG A 189 14.00 -2.14 -3.58
N LEU A 190 12.82 -2.53 -3.12
CA LEU A 190 12.22 -3.85 -3.42
C LEU A 190 11.85 -4.01 -4.91
N SER A 191 11.31 -2.95 -5.54
CA SER A 191 10.97 -2.96 -6.98
C SER A 191 12.20 -3.01 -7.88
N GLN A 192 13.34 -2.48 -7.40
CA GLN A 192 14.62 -2.53 -8.11
C GLN A 192 15.26 -3.92 -8.02
N GLN A 193 14.99 -4.67 -6.95
CA GLN A 193 15.45 -6.05 -6.78
C GLN A 193 14.69 -7.08 -7.66
N HIS A 194 13.41 -6.87 -7.94
CA HIS A 194 12.59 -7.80 -8.75
C HIS A 194 12.55 -7.48 -10.25
N GLY A 195 13.24 -6.41 -10.69
CA GLY A 195 13.27 -5.96 -12.09
C GLY A 195 14.54 -6.35 -12.87
N GLY A 196 15.43 -7.17 -12.30
CA GLY A 196 16.69 -7.59 -12.93
C GLY A 196 16.65 -9.06 -13.35
N GLY A 197 16.19 -9.32 -14.57
CA GLY A 197 16.43 -10.62 -15.22
C GLY A 197 17.87 -10.71 -15.70
N GLN A 198 18.61 -11.64 -15.10
CA GLN A 198 19.64 -12.50 -15.69
C GLN A 198 20.86 -11.87 -16.43
N ASP A 199 22.01 -12.02 -15.77
CA ASP A 199 23.38 -12.17 -16.30
C ASP A 199 24.02 -11.03 -17.12
N ASP A 200 24.57 -10.01 -16.44
CA ASP A 200 25.85 -9.36 -16.81
C ASP A 200 26.36 -8.45 -15.65
N PRO A 201 27.58 -8.65 -15.10
CA PRO A 201 28.06 -7.90 -13.94
C PRO A 201 28.61 -6.51 -14.26
N THR A 202 28.53 -6.03 -15.51
CA THR A 202 29.11 -4.73 -15.90
C THR A 202 28.09 -3.62 -16.20
N SER A 203 26.79 -3.91 -16.18
CA SER A 203 25.76 -2.89 -16.41
C SER A 203 25.27 -2.22 -15.12
N ALA A 204 26.19 -1.55 -14.43
CA ALA A 204 25.87 -0.66 -13.33
C ALA A 204 25.20 0.61 -13.88
N GLN A 205 23.87 0.60 -13.90
CA GLN A 205 23.00 1.77 -14.05
C GLN A 205 23.15 2.49 -15.40
N PHE A 206 22.03 2.90 -15.97
CA PHE A 206 22.04 3.84 -17.10
C PHE A 206 22.62 5.20 -16.62
N ARG A 207 23.95 5.32 -16.65
CA ARG A 207 24.73 6.51 -16.26
C ARG A 207 24.80 7.43 -17.47
N THR A 208 24.01 8.50 -17.44
CA THR A 208 23.96 9.46 -18.55
C THR A 208 25.25 10.29 -18.55
N GLY A 209 26.07 10.15 -19.60
CA GLY A 209 27.15 11.10 -19.94
C GLY A 209 28.29 11.20 -18.91
N VAL A 210 29.17 10.20 -18.88
CA VAL A 210 30.45 10.25 -18.15
C VAL A 210 31.47 11.02 -19.00
N GLU A 211 32.09 12.05 -18.43
CA GLU A 211 33.18 12.81 -19.06
C GLU A 211 34.51 12.45 -18.39
N ASN A 212 35.52 12.01 -19.15
CA ASN A 212 36.85 11.69 -18.62
C ASN A 212 37.74 12.93 -18.72
N VAL A 213 38.43 13.28 -17.63
CA VAL A 213 39.33 14.45 -17.55
C VAL A 213 40.56 14.06 -16.73
N ASP A 214 41.74 14.52 -17.14
CA ASP A 214 42.99 14.30 -16.40
C ASP A 214 43.08 15.29 -15.22
N LEU A 215 43.66 14.87 -14.09
CA LEU A 215 43.80 15.73 -12.90
C LEU A 215 44.56 17.04 -13.19
N ASP A 216 45.55 16.98 -14.09
CA ASP A 216 46.39 18.13 -14.48
C ASP A 216 45.62 19.24 -15.23
N ASP A 217 44.43 18.93 -15.76
CA ASP A 217 43.57 19.88 -16.50
C ASP A 217 42.56 20.60 -15.57
N LEU A 218 42.50 20.23 -14.29
CA LEU A 218 41.50 20.73 -13.35
C LEU A 218 42.04 21.92 -12.54
N PRO A 219 41.28 23.03 -12.43
CA PRO A 219 41.69 24.14 -11.61
C PRO A 219 41.65 23.75 -10.11
N PHE A 220 42.77 24.03 -9.44
CA PHE A 220 42.96 23.80 -8.01
C PHE A 220 42.72 25.09 -7.21
N ASP A 221 41.92 25.00 -6.15
CA ASP A 221 41.63 26.13 -5.24
C ASP A 221 42.51 26.02 -3.98
N GLU A 222 43.67 26.69 -3.99
CA GLU A 222 44.66 26.70 -2.90
C GLU A 222 44.08 27.11 -1.53
N GLY A 223 42.99 27.88 -1.51
CA GLY A 223 42.36 28.33 -0.26
C GLY A 223 41.53 27.26 0.45
N LYS A 224 41.17 26.18 -0.27
CA LYS A 224 40.27 25.12 0.21
C LYS A 224 40.81 23.71 -0.01
N ASP A 225 41.95 23.58 -0.69
CA ASP A 225 42.60 22.30 -0.96
C ASP A 225 41.71 21.34 -1.78
N VAL A 226 41.01 21.90 -2.77
CA VAL A 226 40.06 21.16 -3.61
C VAL A 226 40.21 21.47 -5.08
N TRP A 227 40.04 20.44 -5.90
CA TRP A 227 39.83 20.58 -7.34
C TRP A 227 38.36 20.86 -7.61
N TYR A 228 38.08 21.72 -8.60
CA TYR A 228 36.71 22.00 -9.00
C TYR A 228 36.54 22.09 -10.51
N ARG A 229 35.34 21.80 -11.01
CA ARG A 229 34.99 22.03 -12.42
C ARG A 229 33.52 22.38 -12.57
N SER A 230 33.20 23.22 -13.55
CA SER A 230 31.82 23.56 -13.87
C SER A 230 31.09 22.38 -14.55
N CYS A 231 29.83 22.09 -14.15
CA CYS A 231 28.99 21.10 -14.84
C CYS A 231 28.29 21.78 -16.03
N ARG A 232 28.03 21.01 -17.10
CA ARG A 232 27.19 21.38 -18.24
C ARG A 232 25.74 21.80 -17.87
N CYS A 233 25.35 21.62 -16.60
CA CYS A 233 24.09 22.10 -16.05
C CYS A 233 24.11 23.59 -15.66
N GLY A 234 25.25 24.27 -15.76
CA GLY A 234 25.40 25.68 -15.40
C GLY A 234 25.76 25.95 -13.94
N ASN A 235 26.19 24.94 -13.17
CA ASN A 235 26.87 25.16 -11.89
C ASN A 235 28.37 25.33 -12.14
N ASP A 236 28.92 26.48 -11.73
CA ASP A 236 30.33 26.83 -11.88
C ASP A 236 31.27 25.96 -11.03
N ARG A 237 30.77 25.37 -9.95
CA ARG A 237 31.47 24.39 -9.09
C ARG A 237 30.64 23.11 -8.97
N GLY A 238 30.35 22.51 -10.12
CA GLY A 238 29.53 21.31 -10.22
C GLY A 238 30.24 20.06 -9.69
N TYR A 239 31.51 19.89 -10.02
CA TYR A 239 32.36 18.82 -9.52
C TYR A 239 33.34 19.42 -8.52
N VAL A 240 33.44 18.85 -7.33
CA VAL A 240 34.39 19.27 -6.28
C VAL A 240 34.86 18.01 -5.56
N PHE A 241 36.17 17.88 -5.35
CA PHE A 241 36.80 16.78 -4.62
C PHE A 241 38.15 17.23 -4.06
N GLY A 242 38.59 16.60 -2.97
CA GLY A 242 39.84 16.93 -2.26
C GLY A 242 40.91 15.84 -2.38
N GLU A 243 42.06 16.07 -1.75
CA GLU A 243 43.18 15.11 -1.75
C GLU A 243 42.80 13.79 -1.06
N ASP A 244 42.03 13.88 0.04
CA ASP A 244 41.50 12.72 0.76
C ASP A 244 40.71 11.77 -0.15
N ASP A 245 39.94 12.30 -1.11
CA ASP A 245 39.12 11.51 -2.03
C ASP A 245 39.99 10.77 -3.06
N LEU A 246 41.14 11.34 -3.44
CA LEU A 246 42.09 10.73 -4.36
C LEU A 246 42.91 9.63 -3.68
N GLU A 247 43.30 9.85 -2.43
CA GLU A 247 44.08 8.87 -1.66
C GLU A 247 43.27 7.58 -1.44
N GLU A 248 41.96 7.67 -1.23
CA GLU A 248 41.07 6.51 -1.09
C GLU A 248 41.06 5.61 -2.33
N VAL A 249 41.16 6.19 -3.53
CA VAL A 249 41.13 5.48 -4.81
C VAL A 249 42.49 5.42 -5.50
N GLY A 250 43.59 5.71 -4.78
CA GLY A 250 44.94 5.79 -5.33
C GLY A 250 45.41 4.51 -6.05
N GLY A 251 44.92 3.35 -5.61
CA GLY A 251 45.22 2.07 -6.26
C GLY A 251 44.50 1.81 -7.59
N GLU A 252 43.44 2.57 -7.92
CA GLU A 252 42.68 2.45 -9.15
C GLU A 252 43.11 3.47 -10.22
N GLY A 253 43.70 4.60 -9.82
CA GLY A 253 44.14 5.67 -10.73
C GLY A 253 43.01 6.46 -11.40
N GLU A 254 41.77 6.21 -10.97
CA GLU A 254 40.55 6.86 -11.48
C GLU A 254 39.63 7.23 -10.31
N LEU A 255 39.22 8.50 -10.24
CA LEU A 255 38.25 9.00 -9.26
C LEU A 255 36.94 9.39 -9.96
N MET A 256 35.84 8.77 -9.53
CA MET A 256 34.52 9.03 -10.09
C MET A 256 33.73 10.05 -9.24
N VAL A 257 33.61 11.27 -9.74
CA VAL A 257 32.96 12.40 -9.05
C VAL A 257 31.60 12.72 -9.66
N GLY A 258 30.55 12.67 -8.85
CA GLY A 258 29.21 13.11 -9.25
C GLY A 258 29.07 14.62 -9.13
N CYS A 259 28.36 15.26 -10.06
CA CYS A 259 28.05 16.67 -9.89
C CYS A 259 27.08 16.90 -8.72
N LEU A 260 27.28 17.98 -7.98
CA LEU A 260 26.43 18.41 -6.87
C LEU A 260 24.98 18.73 -7.30
N ASP A 261 24.78 19.18 -8.54
CA ASP A 261 23.49 19.70 -9.03
C ASP A 261 22.91 18.97 -10.26
N CYS A 262 23.63 18.00 -10.82
CA CYS A 262 23.25 17.29 -12.05
C CYS A 262 23.56 15.78 -11.93
N SER A 263 22.93 14.92 -12.74
CA SER A 263 23.22 13.47 -12.75
C SER A 263 24.41 13.08 -13.63
N LEU A 264 25.25 14.06 -13.98
CA LEU A 264 26.45 13.85 -14.77
C LEU A 264 27.58 13.42 -13.84
N TRP A 265 28.50 12.66 -14.42
CA TRP A 265 29.63 12.08 -13.73
C TRP A 265 30.91 12.51 -14.44
N LEU A 266 31.91 12.88 -13.65
CA LEU A 266 33.26 13.17 -14.08
C LEU A 266 34.14 12.01 -13.63
N ASN A 267 34.88 11.42 -14.57
CA ASN A 267 35.91 10.43 -14.25
C ASN A 267 37.27 11.12 -14.33
N VAL A 268 37.95 11.22 -13.19
CA VAL A 268 39.21 11.93 -13.06
C VAL A 268 40.35 10.93 -13.07
N HIS A 269 41.19 10.97 -14.09
CA HIS A 269 42.35 10.08 -14.20
C HIS A 269 43.56 10.74 -13.53
N PHE A 270 44.29 9.98 -12.71
CA PHE A 270 45.51 10.45 -12.05
C PHE A 270 46.52 9.32 -11.88
N ALA A 271 47.81 9.68 -11.93
CA ALA A 271 48.90 8.75 -11.70
C ALA A 271 49.55 9.04 -10.35
N GLN A 272 49.56 8.07 -9.43
CA GLN A 272 50.28 8.19 -8.18
C GLN A 272 51.78 8.08 -8.47
N VAL A 273 52.55 9.12 -8.13
CA VAL A 273 54.01 9.07 -8.16
C VAL A 273 54.46 8.66 -6.77
N ASP A 274 55.00 7.45 -6.62
CA ASP A 274 55.62 7.03 -5.37
C ASP A 274 56.89 7.88 -5.15
N ASP A 275 56.88 8.77 -4.16
CA ASP A 275 58.05 9.55 -3.71
C ASP A 275 59.07 8.67 -2.95
N ASN A 276 59.35 7.48 -3.47
CA ASN A 276 60.21 6.48 -2.85
C ASN A 276 61.37 6.04 -3.77
N ASP A 277 61.95 6.98 -4.53
CA ASP A 277 63.25 6.72 -5.15
C ASP A 277 64.14 7.98 -5.26
N ASP A 278 64.48 8.55 -4.10
CA ASP A 278 65.68 9.38 -3.96
C ASP A 278 66.91 8.47 -3.70
N THR A 279 67.43 7.78 -4.73
CA THR A 279 68.87 7.51 -4.79
C THR A 279 69.44 7.72 -6.20
N ALA A 280 70.18 8.81 -6.33
CA ALA A 280 70.95 9.18 -7.49
C ALA A 280 72.02 8.12 -7.87
N GLY A 281 72.03 7.73 -9.14
CA GLY A 281 73.27 7.46 -9.88
C GLY A 281 73.44 6.05 -10.43
N THR A 282 73.14 5.87 -11.72
CA THR A 282 74.21 5.63 -12.72
C THR A 282 73.69 5.70 -14.15
N TYR A 283 74.24 6.65 -14.90
CA TYR A 283 74.09 6.81 -16.33
C TYR A 283 74.68 5.61 -17.09
N ARG A 284 73.88 4.94 -17.92
CA ARG A 284 74.20 4.63 -19.33
C ARG A 284 73.06 3.84 -19.98
N ARG A 285 72.52 4.44 -21.06
CA ARG A 285 71.91 3.79 -22.22
C ARG A 285 72.18 2.28 -22.29
N LEU A 286 71.14 1.48 -22.12
CA LEU A 286 70.91 0.35 -23.02
C LEU A 286 69.80 0.75 -23.97
N ALA A 287 70.26 1.46 -24.99
CA ALA A 287 69.58 1.52 -26.27
C ALA A 287 69.41 0.07 -26.79
N LEU A 288 68.20 -0.23 -27.24
CA LEU A 288 67.90 -0.83 -28.54
C LEU A 288 69.04 -1.62 -29.19
N LEU A 289 68.79 -2.90 -29.48
CA LEU A 289 69.26 -3.68 -30.64
C LEU A 289 68.65 -5.09 -30.46
N CYS A 290 68.18 -5.84 -31.45
CA CYS A 290 67.88 -5.65 -32.85
C CYS A 290 67.36 -7.03 -33.29
N ASN A 291 66.33 -7.12 -34.11
CA ASN A 291 66.41 -8.01 -35.27
C ASN A 291 65.50 -7.48 -36.38
N GLN A 292 66.17 -7.10 -37.45
CA GLN A 292 65.69 -6.43 -38.64
C GLN A 292 65.48 -7.50 -39.72
N VAL A 293 64.22 -7.66 -40.18
CA VAL A 293 63.78 -7.71 -41.61
C VAL A 293 64.23 -8.94 -42.43
N PRO A 294 63.46 -9.38 -43.44
CA PRO A 294 63.39 -8.76 -44.77
C PRO A 294 62.03 -8.14 -45.13
#